data_AF-A0A9E0LS54-F1
#
_entry.id   AF-A0A9E0LS54-F1
#
_cell.length_a   1.000
_cell.length_b   1.000
_cell.length_c   1.000
_cell.angle_alpha   90.00
_cell.angle_beta   90.00
_cell.angle_gamma   90.00
#
_symmetry.space_group_name_H-M   'P 1'
#
loop_
_entity.id
_entity.type
_entity.pdbx_description
1 polymer ?
#
loop_
_entity_poly.entity_id
_entity_poly.type
_entity_poly.pdbx_seq_one_letter_code
_entity_poly.pdbx_strand_id
1 'polypeptide(L)'
;MKTITVREAAHALNLTKRAVMYRLDGGKLKGIRVKTSHGLEEWRIYPNKEILEGLQRLAQSNPVNEPLRDPLTEEEIDAEEVDFEDESIVDDQRWQDTERDRIKIIAEEFMKPLLERIDNQSRALMQKEQELLTLKVKLLPDLEKRAEEERKTAELKQMEIAALNKQIESLKEASSNTESTISHLEKAAQETDLLRVRKTELESIVPELEGKLEKETSERRRLESELESVVPELQEKLDQEAAERLRLENELKSTVPELQEKLDKEAAERLKLETELKKLQEESQKPWWKKFFESPSA
;
A
#
# COMPACT_ATOMS: atom_id res chain seq x y z
N MET A 1 20.71 19.74 0.94
CA MET A 1 20.18 21.03 1.47
C MET A 1 20.61 21.16 2.92
N LYS A 2 21.07 22.34 3.35
CA LYS A 2 21.46 22.57 4.75
C LYS A 2 20.19 22.58 5.62
N THR A 3 20.13 21.70 6.62
CA THR A 3 19.06 21.69 7.63
C THR A 3 19.46 22.57 8.81
N ILE A 4 18.51 23.30 9.37
CA ILE A 4 18.74 24.20 10.52
C ILE A 4 18.12 23.62 11.79
N THR A 5 18.57 24.10 12.94
CA THR A 5 18.01 23.70 14.25
C THR A 5 16.65 24.36 14.50
N VAL A 6 15.84 23.80 15.41
CA VAL A 6 14.58 24.41 15.87
C VAL A 6 14.82 25.82 16.42
N ARG A 7 15.97 26.04 17.06
CA ARG A 7 16.35 27.35 17.64
C ARG A 7 16.55 28.40 16.55
N GLU A 8 17.27 28.06 15.50
CA GLU A 8 17.52 28.97 14.36
C GLU A 8 16.22 29.27 13.61
N ALA A 9 15.38 28.26 13.38
CA ALA A 9 14.08 28.43 12.74
C ALA A 9 13.13 29.32 13.57
N ALA A 10 13.14 29.16 14.90
CA ALA A 10 12.37 29.98 15.83
C ALA A 10 12.80 31.45 15.76
N HIS A 11 14.11 31.71 15.71
CA HIS A 11 14.66 33.05 15.57
C HIS A 11 14.29 33.67 14.21
N ALA A 12 14.40 32.91 13.12
CA ALA A 12 14.07 33.36 11.77
C ALA A 12 12.59 33.73 11.60
N LEU A 13 11.68 32.97 12.21
CA LEU A 13 10.23 33.20 12.13
C LEU A 13 9.69 34.13 13.22
N ASN A 14 10.54 34.60 14.13
CA ASN A 14 10.15 35.33 15.34
C ASN A 14 9.06 34.60 16.14
N LEU A 15 9.20 33.29 16.28
CA LEU A 15 8.28 32.40 17.00
C LEU A 15 8.98 31.73 18.18
N THR A 16 8.21 31.23 19.14
CA THR A 16 8.77 30.40 20.22
C THR A 16 9.15 29.00 19.68
N LYS A 17 10.15 28.35 20.31
CA LYS A 17 10.54 26.97 19.96
C LYS A 17 9.35 26.01 19.96
N ARG A 18 8.44 26.16 20.92
CA ARG A 18 7.21 25.36 21.03
C ARG A 18 6.25 25.58 19.86
N ALA A 19 6.11 26.82 19.38
CA ALA A 19 5.28 27.11 18.21
C ALA A 19 5.86 26.50 16.92
N VAL A 20 7.19 26.45 16.79
CA VAL A 20 7.87 25.77 15.67
C VAL A 20 7.63 24.27 15.71
N MET A 21 7.71 23.66 16.90
CA MET A 21 7.40 22.23 17.10
C MET A 21 5.95 21.90 16.71
N TYR A 22 4.97 22.71 17.13
CA TYR A 22 3.57 22.52 16.70
C TYR A 22 3.39 22.61 15.17
N ARG A 23 4.19 23.46 14.48
CA ARG A 23 4.16 23.54 13.02
C ARG A 23 4.83 22.34 12.35
N LEU A 24 5.81 21.71 12.99
CA LEU A 24 6.41 20.44 12.53
C LEU A 24 5.40 19.30 12.70
N ASP A 25 4.80 19.16 13.88
CA ASP A 25 3.81 18.11 14.17
C ASP A 25 2.55 18.26 13.29
N GLY A 26 2.15 19.51 13.00
CA GLY A 26 1.05 19.82 12.08
C GLY A 26 1.42 19.79 10.59
N GLY A 27 2.62 19.32 10.22
CA GLY A 27 3.06 19.13 8.82
C GLY A 27 3.28 20.42 8.01
N LYS A 28 3.18 21.59 8.63
CA LYS A 28 3.43 22.90 7.97
C LYS A 28 4.92 23.18 7.77
N LEU A 29 5.77 22.55 8.57
CA LEU A 29 7.23 22.53 8.40
C LEU A 29 7.68 21.08 8.23
N LYS A 30 8.68 20.87 7.36
CA LYS A 30 9.30 19.54 7.17
C LYS A 30 10.60 19.47 7.94
N GLY A 31 10.83 18.37 8.65
CA GLY A 31 12.07 18.14 9.39
C GLY A 31 12.35 16.66 9.63
N ILE A 32 13.54 16.37 10.12
CA ILE A 32 14.02 15.05 10.53
C ILE A 32 14.55 15.10 11.96
N ARG A 33 14.43 14.01 12.71
CA ARG A 33 15.09 13.87 14.01
C ARG A 33 16.48 13.30 13.80
N VAL A 34 17.50 14.00 14.27
CA VAL A 34 18.91 13.58 14.16
C VAL A 34 19.50 13.50 15.56
N LYS A 35 20.22 12.41 15.84
CA LYS A 35 20.95 12.25 17.10
C LYS A 35 22.20 13.12 17.09
N THR A 36 22.34 13.97 18.10
CA THR A 36 23.50 14.84 18.30
C THR A 36 24.70 14.01 18.80
N SER A 37 25.92 14.54 18.75
CA SER A 37 27.15 13.92 19.31
C SER A 37 27.02 13.47 20.77
N HIS A 38 26.08 14.07 21.52
CA HIS A 38 25.76 13.72 22.91
C HIS A 38 24.59 12.72 23.06
N GLY A 39 24.13 12.09 21.98
CA GLY A 39 23.07 11.07 21.99
C GLY A 39 21.64 11.61 22.10
N LEU A 40 21.44 12.92 22.26
CA LEU A 40 20.12 13.55 22.32
C LEU A 40 19.53 13.76 20.91
N GLU A 41 18.26 13.41 20.75
CA GLU A 41 17.51 13.61 19.50
C GLU A 41 17.08 15.07 19.35
N GLU A 42 17.62 15.75 18.34
CA GLU A 42 17.24 17.12 18.00
C GLU A 42 16.51 17.14 16.66
N TRP A 43 15.46 17.96 16.56
CA TRP A 43 14.78 18.23 15.31
C TRP A 43 15.60 19.15 14.42
N ARG A 44 15.85 18.70 13.19
CA ARG A 44 16.47 19.46 12.11
C ARG A 44 15.44 19.76 11.04
N ILE A 45 15.25 21.04 10.74
CA ILE A 45 14.18 21.55 9.88
C ILE A 45 14.75 21.86 8.50
N TYR A 46 13.99 21.53 7.45
CA TYR A 46 14.26 21.99 6.09
C TYR A 46 13.75 23.43 5.95
N PRO A 47 14.63 24.42 5.67
CA PRO A 47 14.23 25.81 5.54
C PRO A 47 13.19 25.99 4.42
N ASN A 48 12.06 26.62 4.74
CA ASN A 48 11.09 27.10 3.76
C ASN A 48 11.43 28.55 3.34
N LYS A 49 10.70 29.11 2.37
CA LYS A 49 10.94 30.48 1.87
C LYS A 49 10.91 31.54 2.99
N GLU A 50 9.97 31.42 3.93
CA GLU A 50 9.83 32.35 5.07
C GLU A 50 11.04 32.29 6.03
N ILE A 51 11.53 31.07 6.32
CA ILE A 51 12.71 30.87 7.18
C ILE A 51 13.97 31.43 6.52
N LEU A 52 14.14 31.23 5.21
CA LEU A 52 15.30 31.75 4.48
C LEU A 52 15.31 33.28 4.46
N GLU A 53 14.17 33.92 4.21
CA GLU A 53 14.03 35.37 4.29
C GLU A 53 14.25 35.90 5.71
N GLY A 54 13.75 35.18 6.73
CA GLY A 54 13.98 35.51 8.14
C GLY A 54 15.45 35.44 8.54
N LEU A 55 16.15 34.38 8.14
CA LEU A 55 17.59 34.24 8.38
C LEU A 55 18.39 35.32 7.64
N GLN A 56 17.99 35.69 6.43
CA GLN A 56 18.65 36.75 5.68
C GLN A 56 18.46 38.13 6.33
N ARG A 57 17.27 38.43 6.86
CA ARG A 57 17.03 39.65 7.65
C ARG A 57 17.88 39.70 8.92
N LEU A 58 18.05 38.56 9.59
CA LEU A 58 18.86 38.46 10.80
C LEU A 58 20.36 38.60 10.53
N ALA A 59 20.84 38.02 9.42
CA ALA A 59 22.22 38.18 8.98
C ALA A 59 22.52 39.63 8.58
N GLN A 60 21.52 40.37 8.08
CA GLN A 60 21.64 41.80 7.78
C GLN A 60 21.60 42.69 9.04
N SER A 61 20.99 42.22 10.13
CA SER A 61 20.83 43.01 11.37
C SER A 61 21.93 42.82 12.41
N ASN A 62 22.82 41.83 12.30
CA ASN A 62 23.92 41.60 13.26
C ASN A 62 25.21 41.15 12.55
N PRO A 63 26.10 42.08 12.16
CA PRO A 63 27.50 41.74 11.90
C PRO A 63 28.25 41.72 13.25
N VAL A 64 29.16 40.76 13.43
CA VAL A 64 30.14 40.64 14.54
C VAL A 64 29.68 39.84 15.76
N ASN A 65 30.14 38.58 15.86
CA ASN A 65 30.75 38.07 17.09
C ASN A 65 31.65 36.85 16.79
N GLU A 66 32.96 37.06 16.71
CA GLU A 66 34.01 36.05 16.80
C GLU A 66 34.79 36.29 18.11
N PRO A 67 35.11 35.27 18.92
CA PRO A 67 35.73 35.48 20.23
C PRO A 67 37.25 35.67 20.13
N LEU A 68 37.72 36.74 20.79
CA LEU A 68 39.13 37.06 21.04
C LEU A 68 39.81 35.98 21.90
N ARG A 69 41.07 35.70 21.59
CA ARG A 69 41.96 34.78 22.31
C ARG A 69 43.16 35.61 22.80
N ASP A 70 43.25 35.86 24.10
CA ASP A 70 44.43 36.48 24.73
C ASP A 70 45.53 35.44 24.97
N PRO A 71 46.81 35.84 24.87
CA PRO A 71 47.83 35.29 25.72
C PRO A 71 48.63 36.36 26.49
N LEU A 72 48.96 35.93 27.71
CA LEU A 72 49.77 36.53 28.78
C LEU A 72 51.16 37.02 28.36
N THR A 73 51.70 37.98 29.13
CA THR A 73 53.15 38.16 29.34
C THR A 73 53.44 38.40 30.83
N GLU A 74 54.30 37.54 31.39
CA GLU A 74 54.98 37.68 32.68
C GLU A 74 56.20 38.61 32.50
N GLU A 75 56.47 39.46 33.48
CA GLU A 75 57.71 40.26 33.56
C GLU A 75 58.35 40.02 34.93
N GLU A 76 59.50 39.34 34.92
CA GLU A 76 60.45 39.20 36.03
C GLU A 76 61.14 40.55 36.29
N ILE A 77 61.26 40.93 37.56
CA ILE A 77 62.09 42.06 38.00
C ILE A 77 63.26 41.50 38.80
N ASP A 78 64.45 41.65 38.23
CA ASP A 78 65.76 41.28 38.77
C ASP A 78 66.27 42.40 39.70
N ALA A 79 66.79 42.03 40.88
CA ALA A 79 67.24 42.97 41.91
C ALA A 79 68.77 42.97 41.95
N GLU A 80 69.38 44.11 41.59
CA GLU A 80 70.82 44.34 41.69
C GLU A 80 71.30 44.30 43.16
N GLU A 81 72.23 43.38 43.39
CA GLU A 81 73.05 43.21 44.59
C GLU A 81 74.20 44.23 44.55
N VAL A 82 74.27 45.12 45.55
CA VAL A 82 75.38 46.06 45.72
C VAL A 82 76.29 45.54 46.82
N ASP A 83 77.41 44.98 46.38
CA ASP A 83 78.54 44.53 47.19
C ASP A 83 79.46 45.72 47.49
N PHE A 84 79.75 45.99 48.76
CA PHE A 84 80.72 47.00 49.17
C PHE A 84 81.85 46.33 49.95
N GLU A 85 83.04 46.43 49.37
CA GLU A 85 84.31 45.92 49.88
C GLU A 85 84.69 46.52 51.24
N ASP A 86 85.22 45.62 52.05
CA ASP A 86 85.65 45.74 53.44
C ASP A 86 87.04 46.40 53.51
N GLU A 87 87.13 47.62 54.06
CA GLU A 87 88.40 48.24 54.43
C GLU A 87 88.49 48.44 55.95
N SER A 88 89.51 47.78 56.51
CA SER A 88 89.78 47.57 57.92
C SER A 88 89.96 48.86 58.73
N ILE A 89 89.21 48.98 59.84
CA ILE A 89 89.57 49.86 60.96
C ILE A 89 89.57 49.04 62.24
N VAL A 90 90.77 48.57 62.59
CA VAL A 90 91.08 47.92 63.86
C VAL A 90 91.15 49.00 64.93
N ASP A 91 90.00 49.31 65.54
CA ASP A 91 89.86 49.80 66.93
C ASP A 91 88.40 50.13 67.34
N ASP A 92 87.40 49.75 66.52
CA ASP A 92 85.96 49.94 66.83
C ASP A 92 85.21 48.63 67.18
N GLN A 93 85.92 47.49 67.30
CA GLN A 93 85.29 46.21 67.60
C GLN A 93 84.51 46.22 68.91
N ARG A 94 85.00 46.86 69.98
CA ARG A 94 84.29 46.81 71.28
C ARG A 94 82.96 47.53 71.28
N TRP A 95 82.85 48.69 70.64
CA TRP A 95 81.58 49.41 70.51
C TRP A 95 80.65 48.62 69.60
N GLN A 96 81.14 48.19 68.43
CA GLN A 96 80.34 47.42 67.48
C GLN A 96 79.86 46.10 68.07
N ASP A 97 80.66 45.43 68.91
CA ASP A 97 80.26 44.20 69.61
C ASP A 97 79.21 44.50 70.68
N THR A 98 79.34 45.57 71.47
CA THR A 98 78.30 45.94 72.45
C THR A 98 77.00 46.43 71.81
N GLU A 99 77.08 47.11 70.66
CA GLU A 99 75.90 47.57 69.93
C GLU A 99 75.26 46.41 69.16
N ARG A 100 76.06 45.48 68.61
CA ARG A 100 75.59 44.20 68.08
C ARG A 100 74.92 43.36 69.16
N ASP A 101 75.46 43.33 70.37
CA ASP A 101 74.84 42.61 71.50
C ASP A 101 73.52 43.26 71.93
N ARG A 102 73.43 44.60 71.95
CA ARG A 102 72.17 45.32 72.20
C ARG A 102 71.15 45.08 71.09
N ILE A 103 71.56 45.19 69.84
CA ILE A 103 70.71 44.92 68.67
C ILE A 103 70.28 43.46 68.68
N LYS A 104 71.15 42.53 69.08
CA LYS A 104 70.84 41.11 69.20
C LYS A 104 69.83 40.83 70.31
N ILE A 105 69.94 41.49 71.46
CA ILE A 105 68.95 41.38 72.54
C ILE A 105 67.59 41.93 72.08
N ILE A 106 67.57 43.11 71.47
CA ILE A 106 66.33 43.72 70.95
C ILE A 106 65.75 42.84 69.83
N ALA A 107 66.57 42.40 68.88
CA ALA A 107 66.14 41.51 67.81
C ALA A 107 65.64 40.17 68.37
N GLU A 108 66.27 39.59 69.38
CA GLU A 108 65.77 38.38 70.03
C GLU A 108 64.43 38.61 70.74
N GLU A 109 64.25 39.70 71.49
CA GLU A 109 62.99 40.01 72.16
C GLU A 109 61.84 40.26 71.16
N PHE A 110 62.11 40.91 70.04
CA PHE A 110 61.11 41.18 69.00
C PHE A 110 60.87 39.98 68.07
N MET A 111 61.91 39.23 67.71
CA MET A 111 61.81 38.10 66.78
C MET A 111 61.32 36.82 67.45
N LYS A 112 61.61 36.57 68.73
CA LYS A 112 61.13 35.37 69.45
C LYS A 112 59.61 35.18 69.37
N PRO A 113 58.75 36.17 69.66
CA PRO A 113 57.30 35.99 69.56
C PRO A 113 56.80 35.82 68.11
N LEU A 114 57.49 36.41 67.13
CA LEU A 114 57.17 36.22 65.71
C LEU A 114 57.54 34.83 65.23
N LEU A 115 58.73 34.34 65.57
CA LEU A 115 59.20 32.99 65.28
C LEU A 115 58.32 31.95 65.98
N GLU A 116 57.97 32.17 67.25
CA GLU A 116 57.06 31.28 67.99
C GLU A 116 55.65 31.28 67.38
N ARG A 117 55.16 32.42 66.87
CA ARG A 117 53.90 32.51 66.12
C ARG A 117 53.98 31.75 64.79
N ILE A 118 55.09 31.87 64.05
CA ILE A 118 55.33 31.15 62.80
C ILE A 118 55.41 29.64 63.06
N ASP A 119 56.12 29.22 64.11
CA ASP A 119 56.21 27.82 64.52
C ASP A 119 54.84 27.27 64.92
N ASN A 120 54.04 28.05 65.65
CA ASN A 120 52.68 27.66 66.03
C ASN A 120 51.76 27.59 64.79
N GLN A 121 51.88 28.52 63.85
CA GLN A 121 51.15 28.46 62.58
C GLN A 121 51.58 27.27 61.73
N SER A 122 52.88 26.96 61.66
CA SER A 122 53.43 25.82 60.94
C SER A 122 52.95 24.50 61.54
N ARG A 123 52.93 24.38 62.87
CA ARG A 123 52.38 23.19 63.56
C ARG A 123 50.88 23.05 63.35
N ALA A 124 50.13 24.16 63.39
CA ALA A 124 48.69 24.15 63.14
C ALA A 124 48.37 23.73 61.69
N LEU A 125 49.14 24.22 60.71
CA LEU A 125 49.00 23.80 59.31
C LEU A 125 49.33 22.31 59.14
N MET A 126 50.42 21.84 59.75
CA MET A 126 50.79 20.42 59.70
C MET A 126 49.71 19.51 60.31
N GLN A 127 49.09 19.92 61.41
CA GLN A 127 47.94 19.21 61.99
C GLN A 127 46.74 19.20 61.05
N LYS A 128 46.43 20.33 60.41
CA LYS A 128 45.35 20.43 59.42
C LYS A 128 45.60 19.55 58.19
N GLU A 129 46.83 19.47 57.72
CA GLU A 129 47.21 18.57 56.64
C GLU A 129 47.05 17.09 57.02
N GLN A 130 47.44 16.71 58.23
CA GLN A 130 47.22 15.36 58.75
C GLN A 130 45.73 15.04 58.91
N GLU A 131 44.92 15.98 59.41
CA GLU A 131 43.46 15.86 59.48
C GLU A 131 42.86 15.67 58.07
N LEU A 132 43.31 16.44 57.08
CA LEU A 132 42.83 16.31 55.70
C LEU A 132 43.23 14.97 55.07
N LEU A 133 44.45 14.50 55.27
CA LEU A 133 44.90 13.20 54.78
C LEU A 133 44.11 12.06 55.42
N THR A 134 43.89 12.11 56.73
CA THR A 134 43.10 11.09 57.43
C THR A 134 41.63 11.09 57.01
N LEU A 135 41.03 12.27 56.80
CA LEU A 135 39.68 12.39 56.23
C LEU A 135 39.62 11.87 54.80
N LYS A 136 40.62 12.18 53.97
CA LYS A 136 40.70 11.70 52.58
C LYS A 136 40.79 10.17 52.51
N VAL A 137 41.63 9.56 53.34
CA VAL A 137 41.77 8.09 53.41
C VAL A 137 40.48 7.42 53.88
N LYS A 138 39.72 8.05 54.78
CA LYS A 138 38.45 7.52 55.27
C LYS A 138 37.29 7.72 54.28
N LEU A 139 37.26 8.85 53.56
CA LEU A 139 36.12 9.22 52.72
C LEU A 139 36.19 8.62 51.31
N LEU A 140 37.39 8.39 50.76
CA LEU A 140 37.55 7.83 49.43
C LEU A 140 36.88 6.45 49.25
N PRO A 141 37.06 5.47 50.17
CA PRO A 141 36.40 4.17 50.04
C PRO A 141 34.86 4.26 50.08
N ASP A 142 34.31 5.16 50.88
CA ASP A 142 32.86 5.36 50.97
C ASP A 142 32.28 5.98 49.69
N LEU A 143 33.01 6.89 49.05
CA LEU A 143 32.64 7.47 47.76
C LEU A 143 32.73 6.46 46.62
N GLU A 144 33.79 5.65 46.59
CA GLU A 144 33.94 4.55 45.62
C GLU A 144 32.82 3.53 45.79
N LYS A 145 32.52 3.13 47.03
CA LYS A 145 31.42 2.21 47.32
C LYS A 145 30.06 2.78 46.88
N ARG A 146 29.79 4.05 47.13
CA ARG A 146 28.57 4.72 46.63
C ARG A 146 28.50 4.74 45.10
N ALA A 147 29.61 5.09 44.44
CA ALA A 147 29.66 5.12 42.99
C ALA A 147 29.44 3.72 42.38
N GLU A 148 29.99 2.67 42.99
CA GLU A 148 29.75 1.30 42.57
C GLU A 148 28.31 0.84 42.81
N GLU A 149 27.72 1.18 43.95
CA GLU A 149 26.31 0.89 44.25
C GLU A 149 25.37 1.62 43.28
N GLU A 150 25.64 2.88 42.97
CA GLU A 150 24.92 3.65 41.95
C GLU A 150 25.08 3.01 40.57
N ARG A 151 26.28 2.54 40.21
CA ARG A 151 26.50 1.84 38.94
C ARG A 151 25.71 0.53 38.87
N LYS A 152 25.75 -0.28 39.94
CA LYS A 152 25.01 -1.56 40.02
C LYS A 152 23.50 -1.33 39.95
N THR A 153 22.99 -0.32 40.65
CA THR A 153 21.55 0.01 40.60
C THR A 153 21.14 0.56 39.24
N ALA A 154 21.97 1.34 38.57
CA ALA A 154 21.73 1.79 37.20
C ALA A 154 21.73 0.61 36.20
N GLU A 155 22.67 -0.33 36.35
CA GLU A 155 22.74 -1.55 35.52
C GLU A 155 21.50 -2.43 35.71
N LEU A 156 21.06 -2.65 36.95
CA LEU A 156 19.82 -3.38 37.23
C LEU A 156 18.59 -2.71 36.61
N LYS A 157 18.48 -1.38 36.74
CA LYS A 157 17.41 -0.62 36.09
C LYS A 157 17.46 -0.71 34.57
N GLN A 158 18.66 -0.69 33.97
CA GLN A 158 18.82 -0.88 32.52
C GLN A 158 18.37 -2.27 32.07
N MET A 159 18.71 -3.31 32.83
CA MET A 159 18.26 -4.68 32.56
C MET A 159 16.75 -4.82 32.70
N GLU A 160 16.15 -4.19 33.70
CA GLU A 160 14.69 -4.14 33.86
C GLU A 160 14.01 -3.42 32.67
N ILE A 161 14.53 -2.25 32.27
CA ILE A 161 14.03 -1.52 31.10
C ILE A 161 14.16 -2.37 29.83
N ALA A 162 15.29 -3.07 29.64
CA ALA A 162 15.48 -3.95 28.49
C ALA A 162 14.49 -5.13 28.51
N ALA A 163 14.24 -5.73 29.67
CA ALA A 163 13.26 -6.80 29.83
C ALA A 163 11.83 -6.33 29.55
N LEU A 164 11.43 -5.16 30.08
CA LEU A 164 10.12 -4.56 29.82
C LEU A 164 9.95 -4.18 28.35
N ASN A 165 10.98 -3.61 27.70
CA ASN A 165 10.94 -3.33 26.26
C ASN A 165 10.77 -4.60 25.43
N LYS A 166 11.43 -5.70 25.82
CA LYS A 166 11.25 -7.00 25.17
C LYS A 166 9.83 -7.53 25.34
N GLN A 167 9.23 -7.39 26.52
CA GLN A 167 7.82 -7.74 26.75
C GLN A 167 6.88 -6.88 25.88
N ILE A 168 7.10 -5.57 25.83
CA ILE A 168 6.32 -4.66 24.99
C ILE A 168 6.41 -5.06 23.51
N GLU A 169 7.61 -5.39 23.02
CA GLU A 169 7.79 -5.81 21.63
C GLU A 169 7.05 -7.11 21.35
N SER A 170 7.16 -8.10 22.22
CA SER A 170 6.41 -9.37 22.08
C SER A 170 4.89 -9.16 22.09
N LEU A 171 4.38 -8.23 22.89
CA LEU A 171 2.96 -7.88 22.92
C LEU A 171 2.52 -7.13 21.66
N LYS A 172 3.38 -6.28 21.10
CA LYS A 172 3.12 -5.60 19.82
C LYS A 172 3.11 -6.58 18.66
N GLU A 173 4.05 -7.51 18.60
CA GLU A 173 4.07 -8.58 17.60
C GLU A 173 2.81 -9.46 17.72
N ALA A 174 2.43 -9.86 18.94
CA ALA A 174 1.19 -10.59 19.18
C ALA A 174 -0.05 -9.79 18.75
N SER A 175 -0.12 -8.50 19.09
CA SER A 175 -1.20 -7.60 18.68
C SER A 175 -1.29 -7.46 17.16
N SER A 176 -0.14 -7.27 16.49
CA SER A 176 -0.07 -7.15 15.03
C SER A 176 -0.51 -8.45 14.35
N ASN A 177 -0.10 -9.60 14.88
CA ASN A 177 -0.58 -10.89 14.40
C ASN A 177 -2.09 -11.04 14.59
N THR A 178 -2.64 -10.67 15.76
CA THR A 178 -4.10 -10.72 15.98
C THR A 178 -4.87 -9.75 15.08
N GLU A 179 -4.31 -8.59 14.77
CA GLU A 179 -4.93 -7.63 13.85
C GLU A 179 -4.95 -8.19 12.42
N SER A 180 -3.87 -8.86 12.01
CA SER A 180 -3.83 -9.55 10.72
C SER A 180 -4.85 -10.69 10.63
N THR A 181 -5.00 -11.49 11.69
CA THR A 181 -5.99 -12.59 11.71
C THR A 181 -7.41 -12.07 11.74
N ILE A 182 -7.69 -10.98 12.46
CA ILE A 182 -9.00 -10.30 12.45
C ILE A 182 -9.30 -9.80 11.03
N SER A 183 -8.36 -9.14 10.36
CA SER A 183 -8.57 -8.67 8.98
C SER A 183 -8.85 -9.82 8.00
N HIS A 184 -8.18 -10.96 8.15
CA HIS A 184 -8.47 -12.15 7.35
C HIS A 184 -9.86 -12.73 7.64
N LEU A 185 -10.27 -12.80 8.92
CA LEU A 185 -11.59 -13.27 9.31
C LEU A 185 -12.71 -12.33 8.85
N GLU A 186 -12.51 -11.01 8.87
CA GLU A 186 -13.45 -10.03 8.35
C GLU A 186 -13.66 -10.20 6.84
N LYS A 187 -12.59 -10.40 6.08
CA LYS A 187 -12.69 -10.69 4.64
C LYS A 187 -13.44 -11.99 4.38
N ALA A 188 -13.17 -13.03 5.16
CA ALA A 188 -13.90 -14.30 5.05
C ALA A 188 -15.40 -14.13 5.38
N ALA A 189 -15.73 -13.35 6.42
CA ALA A 189 -17.12 -13.04 6.77
C ALA A 189 -17.84 -12.29 5.63
N GLN A 190 -17.20 -11.27 5.05
CA GLN A 190 -17.73 -10.55 3.90
C GLN A 190 -17.99 -11.46 2.69
N GLU A 191 -17.07 -12.40 2.42
CA GLU A 191 -17.25 -13.40 1.36
C GLU A 191 -18.45 -14.31 1.65
N THR A 192 -18.61 -14.76 2.89
CA THR A 192 -19.77 -15.59 3.27
C THR A 192 -21.10 -14.87 3.14
N ASP A 193 -21.15 -13.57 3.46
CA ASP A 193 -22.36 -12.76 3.28
C ASP A 193 -22.68 -12.56 1.80
N LEU A 194 -21.68 -12.33 0.96
CA LEU A 194 -21.86 -12.22 -0.49
C LEU A 194 -22.35 -13.54 -1.11
N LEU A 195 -21.83 -14.67 -0.65
CA LEU A 195 -22.32 -15.99 -1.06
C LEU A 195 -23.76 -16.23 -0.60
N ARG A 196 -24.13 -15.75 0.60
CA ARG A 196 -25.51 -15.85 1.09
C ARG A 196 -26.47 -15.04 0.23
N VAL A 197 -26.12 -13.82 -0.18
CA VAL A 197 -26.93 -13.00 -1.09
C VAL A 197 -27.09 -13.70 -2.44
N ARG A 198 -26.00 -14.16 -3.06
CA ARG A 198 -26.06 -14.90 -4.33
C ARG A 198 -26.92 -16.17 -4.23
N LYS A 199 -26.81 -16.88 -3.11
CA LYS A 199 -27.66 -18.05 -2.85
C LYS A 199 -29.13 -17.66 -2.83
N THR A 200 -29.51 -16.58 -2.15
CA THR A 200 -30.90 -16.11 -2.14
C THR A 200 -31.40 -15.64 -3.51
N GLU A 201 -30.53 -15.00 -4.32
CA GLU A 201 -30.87 -14.62 -5.69
C GLU A 201 -31.14 -15.86 -6.55
N LEU A 202 -30.26 -16.86 -6.49
CA LEU A 202 -30.45 -18.14 -7.18
C LEU A 202 -31.71 -18.85 -6.71
N GLU A 203 -31.97 -18.90 -5.41
CA GLU A 203 -33.19 -19.47 -4.83
C GLU A 203 -34.47 -18.76 -5.33
N SER A 204 -34.41 -17.47 -5.68
CA SER A 204 -35.55 -16.78 -6.31
C SER A 204 -35.70 -17.05 -7.82
N ILE A 205 -34.59 -17.27 -8.53
CA ILE A 205 -34.58 -17.45 -9.99
C ILE A 205 -34.96 -18.89 -10.36
N VAL A 206 -34.53 -19.88 -9.58
CA VAL A 206 -34.85 -21.30 -9.81
C VAL A 206 -36.34 -21.57 -10.00
N PRO A 207 -37.27 -21.13 -9.11
CA PRO A 207 -38.70 -21.38 -9.31
C PRO A 207 -39.28 -20.67 -10.53
N GLU A 208 -38.72 -19.52 -10.94
CA GLU A 208 -39.12 -18.84 -12.17
C GLU A 208 -38.74 -19.66 -13.41
N LEU A 209 -37.53 -20.23 -13.43
CA LEU A 209 -37.05 -21.09 -14.52
C LEU A 209 -37.82 -22.41 -14.57
N GLU A 210 -38.06 -23.05 -13.42
CA GLU A 210 -38.89 -24.25 -13.32
C GLU A 210 -40.32 -23.99 -13.83
N GLY A 211 -40.90 -22.84 -13.48
CA GLY A 211 -42.22 -22.43 -13.97
C GLY A 211 -42.26 -22.18 -15.48
N LYS A 212 -41.21 -21.61 -16.07
CA LYS A 212 -41.09 -21.45 -17.53
C LYS A 212 -40.94 -22.80 -18.23
N LEU A 213 -40.13 -23.69 -17.67
CA LEU A 213 -39.93 -25.03 -18.19
C LEU A 213 -41.24 -25.83 -18.18
N GLU A 214 -42.01 -25.79 -17.09
CA GLU A 214 -43.29 -26.50 -17.01
C GLU A 214 -44.34 -25.93 -18.00
N LYS A 215 -44.33 -24.62 -18.23
CA LYS A 215 -45.18 -24.02 -19.27
C LYS A 215 -44.81 -24.54 -20.66
N GLU A 216 -43.53 -24.50 -21.01
CA GLU A 216 -43.05 -24.97 -22.31
C GLU A 216 -43.30 -26.47 -22.51
N THR A 217 -43.10 -27.30 -21.49
CA THR A 217 -43.43 -28.74 -21.57
C THR A 217 -44.93 -28.97 -21.71
N SER A 218 -45.78 -28.18 -21.04
CA SER A 218 -47.23 -28.28 -21.18
C SER A 218 -47.73 -27.85 -22.57
N GLU A 219 -47.15 -26.79 -23.14
CA GLU A 219 -47.45 -26.33 -24.50
C GLU A 219 -46.99 -27.37 -25.52
N ARG A 220 -45.79 -27.92 -25.35
CA ARG A 220 -45.28 -29.00 -26.20
C ARG A 220 -46.18 -30.22 -26.16
N ARG A 221 -46.63 -30.67 -24.98
CA ARG A 221 -47.59 -31.79 -24.87
C ARG A 221 -48.91 -31.50 -25.57
N ARG A 222 -49.40 -30.25 -25.50
CA ARG A 222 -50.62 -29.85 -26.22
C ARG A 222 -50.44 -29.93 -27.72
N LEU A 223 -49.36 -29.37 -28.25
CA LEU A 223 -49.05 -29.42 -29.69
C LEU A 223 -48.81 -30.85 -30.18
N GLU A 224 -48.13 -31.69 -29.39
CA GLU A 224 -47.93 -33.11 -29.69
C GLU A 224 -49.27 -33.85 -29.76
N SER A 225 -50.19 -33.61 -28.83
CA SER A 225 -51.55 -34.17 -28.86
C SER A 225 -52.36 -33.67 -30.07
N GLU A 226 -52.24 -32.38 -30.40
CA GLU A 226 -52.90 -31.79 -31.56
C GLU A 226 -52.40 -32.43 -32.87
N LEU A 227 -51.07 -32.58 -33.01
CA LEU A 227 -50.45 -33.29 -34.12
C LEU A 227 -50.88 -34.76 -34.19
N GLU A 228 -50.92 -35.45 -33.05
CA GLU A 228 -51.35 -36.85 -32.97
C GLU A 228 -52.82 -37.02 -33.40
N SER A 229 -53.66 -36.00 -33.22
CA SER A 229 -55.03 -36.01 -33.72
C SER A 229 -55.15 -35.68 -35.22
N VAL A 230 -54.34 -34.75 -35.74
CA VAL A 230 -54.42 -34.28 -37.14
C VAL A 230 -53.73 -35.24 -38.13
N VAL A 231 -52.63 -35.88 -37.73
CA VAL A 231 -51.90 -36.83 -38.57
C VAL A 231 -52.79 -37.97 -39.12
N PRO A 232 -53.59 -38.69 -38.30
CA PRO A 232 -54.46 -39.75 -38.81
C PRO A 232 -55.56 -39.20 -39.73
N GLU A 233 -56.12 -38.03 -39.44
CA GLU A 233 -57.12 -37.40 -40.32
C GLU A 233 -56.53 -37.06 -41.71
N LEU A 234 -55.30 -36.54 -41.75
CA LEU A 234 -54.60 -36.27 -43.02
C LEU A 234 -54.22 -37.56 -43.74
N GLN A 235 -53.80 -38.59 -43.02
CA GLN A 235 -53.51 -39.90 -43.60
C GLN A 235 -54.77 -40.52 -44.23
N GLU A 236 -55.90 -40.44 -43.53
CA GLU A 236 -57.19 -40.94 -44.06
C GLU A 236 -57.60 -40.18 -45.33
N LYS A 237 -57.49 -38.84 -45.35
CA LYS A 237 -57.77 -38.04 -46.55
C LYS A 237 -56.85 -38.41 -47.71
N LEU A 238 -55.58 -38.66 -47.44
CA LEU A 238 -54.62 -39.09 -48.45
C LEU A 238 -54.99 -40.47 -49.03
N ASP A 239 -55.37 -41.41 -48.18
CA ASP A 239 -55.80 -42.75 -48.59
C ASP A 239 -57.12 -42.69 -49.40
N GLN A 240 -58.06 -41.83 -49.00
CA GLN A 240 -59.30 -41.57 -49.74
C GLN A 240 -59.02 -40.99 -51.13
N GLU A 241 -58.16 -39.96 -51.23
CA GLU A 241 -57.79 -39.37 -52.52
C GLU A 241 -57.07 -40.38 -53.42
N ALA A 242 -56.20 -41.22 -52.86
CA ALA A 242 -55.53 -42.28 -53.60
C ALA A 242 -56.53 -43.32 -54.14
N ALA A 243 -57.53 -43.71 -53.34
CA ALA A 243 -58.59 -44.63 -53.76
C ALA A 243 -59.49 -44.03 -54.86
N GLU A 244 -59.86 -42.75 -54.74
CA GLU A 244 -60.62 -42.04 -55.77
C GLU A 244 -59.85 -41.93 -57.08
N ARG A 245 -58.55 -41.59 -57.02
CA ARG A 245 -57.69 -41.55 -58.20
C ARG A 245 -57.62 -42.91 -58.90
N LEU A 246 -57.46 -44.00 -58.14
CA LEU A 246 -57.44 -45.35 -58.70
C LEU A 246 -58.77 -45.72 -59.36
N ARG A 247 -59.90 -45.33 -58.74
CA ARG A 247 -61.23 -45.53 -59.30
C ARG A 247 -61.41 -44.78 -60.61
N LEU A 248 -61.08 -43.50 -60.65
CA LEU A 248 -61.14 -42.67 -61.85
C LEU A 248 -60.21 -43.20 -62.95
N GLU A 249 -59.01 -43.66 -62.60
CA GLU A 249 -58.08 -44.28 -63.55
C GLU A 249 -58.67 -45.56 -64.16
N ASN A 250 -59.35 -46.40 -63.36
CA ASN A 250 -60.01 -47.60 -63.86
C ASN A 250 -61.22 -47.27 -64.75
N GLU A 251 -62.03 -46.28 -64.37
CA GLU A 251 -63.14 -45.78 -65.20
C GLU A 251 -62.65 -45.19 -66.53
N LEU A 252 -61.52 -44.47 -66.53
CA LEU A 252 -60.86 -44.01 -67.76
C LEU A 252 -60.34 -45.19 -68.60
N LYS A 253 -59.70 -46.18 -67.98
CA LYS A 253 -59.22 -47.38 -68.66
C LYS A 253 -60.34 -48.19 -69.32
N SER A 254 -61.57 -48.18 -68.80
CA SER A 254 -62.71 -48.86 -69.42
C SER A 254 -63.41 -48.00 -70.48
N THR A 255 -63.57 -46.70 -70.25
CA THR A 255 -64.31 -45.81 -71.18
C THR A 255 -63.51 -45.43 -72.42
N VAL A 256 -62.19 -45.28 -72.31
CA VAL A 256 -61.31 -44.98 -73.46
C VAL A 256 -61.41 -46.03 -74.57
N PRO A 257 -61.27 -47.35 -74.33
CA PRO A 257 -61.41 -48.35 -75.37
C PRO A 257 -62.85 -48.44 -75.93
N GLU A 258 -63.88 -48.25 -75.11
CA GLU A 258 -65.27 -48.20 -75.60
C GLU A 258 -65.51 -47.03 -76.56
N LEU A 259 -64.96 -45.85 -76.25
CA LEU A 259 -65.01 -44.69 -77.14
C LEU A 259 -64.18 -44.91 -78.40
N GLN A 260 -63.03 -45.55 -78.29
CA GLN A 260 -62.21 -45.93 -79.44
C GLN A 260 -62.96 -46.90 -80.36
N GLU A 261 -63.63 -47.91 -79.81
CA GLU A 261 -64.43 -48.86 -80.59
C GLU A 261 -65.62 -48.18 -81.29
N LYS A 262 -66.30 -47.25 -80.60
CA LYS A 262 -67.38 -46.45 -81.21
C LYS A 262 -66.85 -45.58 -82.35
N LEU A 263 -65.69 -44.96 -82.16
CA LEU A 263 -65.03 -44.16 -83.19
C LEU A 263 -64.65 -45.01 -84.41
N ASP A 264 -64.08 -46.20 -84.18
CA ASP A 264 -63.71 -47.14 -85.24
C ASP A 264 -64.94 -47.65 -86.00
N LYS A 265 -66.06 -47.92 -85.29
CA LYS A 265 -67.35 -48.28 -85.92
C LYS A 265 -67.91 -47.14 -86.77
N GLU A 266 -67.94 -45.92 -86.26
CA GLU A 266 -68.40 -44.76 -87.01
C GLU A 266 -67.52 -44.50 -88.24
N ALA A 267 -66.19 -44.63 -88.11
CA ALA A 267 -65.26 -44.53 -89.22
C ALA A 267 -65.52 -45.61 -90.29
N ALA A 268 -65.79 -46.85 -89.87
CA ALA A 268 -66.13 -47.96 -90.77
C ALA A 268 -67.49 -47.74 -91.48
N GLU A 269 -68.50 -47.23 -90.77
CA GLU A 269 -69.80 -46.86 -91.36
C GLU A 269 -69.66 -45.72 -92.36
N ARG A 270 -68.91 -44.67 -92.03
CA ARG A 270 -68.59 -43.57 -92.96
C ARG A 270 -67.90 -44.10 -94.22
N LEU A 271 -66.96 -45.03 -94.08
CA LEU A 271 -66.27 -45.65 -95.21
C LEU A 271 -67.25 -46.48 -96.07
N LYS A 272 -68.14 -47.26 -95.47
CA LYS A 272 -69.21 -47.98 -96.19
C LYS A 272 -70.10 -47.01 -96.95
N LEU A 273 -70.62 -45.98 -96.30
CA LEU A 273 -71.44 -44.95 -96.93
C LEU A 273 -70.69 -44.26 -98.07
N GLU A 274 -69.41 -43.94 -97.90
CA GLU A 274 -68.59 -43.36 -98.98
C GLU A 274 -68.44 -44.33 -100.16
N THR A 275 -68.26 -45.63 -99.92
CA THR A 275 -68.23 -46.63 -101.00
C THR A 275 -69.56 -46.78 -101.72
N GLU A 276 -70.68 -46.74 -100.99
CA GLU A 276 -72.03 -46.78 -101.58
C GLU A 276 -72.31 -45.51 -102.40
N LEU A 277 -71.90 -44.34 -101.90
CA LEU A 277 -72.02 -43.07 -102.59
C LEU A 277 -71.21 -43.10 -103.90
N LYS A 278 -69.97 -43.63 -103.88
CA LYS A 278 -69.17 -43.87 -105.10
C LYS A 278 -69.87 -44.82 -106.08
N LYS A 279 -70.44 -45.93 -105.62
CA LYS A 279 -71.19 -46.87 -106.48
C LYS A 279 -72.42 -46.22 -107.12
N LEU A 280 -73.21 -45.49 -106.35
CA LEU A 280 -74.37 -44.75 -106.86
C LEU A 280 -73.95 -43.69 -107.88
N GLN A 281 -72.84 -42.99 -107.62
CA GLN A 281 -72.28 -42.04 -108.56
C GLN A 281 -71.86 -42.73 -109.87
N GLU A 282 -71.15 -43.87 -109.81
CA GLU A 282 -70.82 -44.68 -110.98
C GLU A 282 -72.06 -45.20 -111.72
N GLU A 283 -73.08 -45.70 -111.03
CA GLU A 283 -74.32 -46.19 -111.62
C GLU A 283 -75.17 -45.09 -112.26
N SER A 284 -75.14 -43.88 -111.71
CA SER A 284 -75.78 -42.71 -112.33
C SER A 284 -75.03 -42.23 -113.57
N GLN A 285 -73.70 -42.43 -113.63
CA GLN A 285 -72.89 -42.14 -114.81
C GLN A 285 -72.90 -43.25 -115.87
N LYS A 286 -73.45 -44.44 -115.58
CA LYS A 286 -73.61 -45.51 -116.59
C LYS A 286 -74.63 -45.11 -117.66
N PRO A 287 -74.26 -45.10 -118.95
CA PRO A 287 -75.19 -44.83 -120.05
C PRO A 287 -76.34 -45.85 -120.07
N TRP A 288 -77.56 -45.37 -120.35
CA TRP A 288 -78.81 -46.15 -120.28
C TRP A 288 -78.80 -47.47 -121.08
N TRP A 289 -78.06 -47.55 -122.18
CA TRP A 289 -77.94 -48.74 -123.01
C TRP A 289 -77.16 -49.89 -122.34
N LYS A 290 -76.22 -49.61 -121.43
CA LYS A 290 -75.42 -50.65 -120.74
C LYS A 290 -76.19 -51.37 -119.62
N LYS A 291 -77.25 -50.76 -119.09
CA LYS A 291 -78.15 -51.37 -118.08
C LYS A 291 -79.08 -52.43 -118.68
N PHE A 292 -79.21 -52.49 -120.00
CA PHE A 292 -80.19 -53.33 -120.70
C PHE A 292 -79.59 -54.63 -121.28
N PHE A 293 -78.27 -54.76 -121.40
CA PHE A 293 -77.60 -55.89 -122.08
C PHE A 293 -76.74 -56.80 -121.18
N GLU A 294 -76.64 -56.52 -119.88
CA GLU A 294 -75.98 -57.40 -118.90
C GLU A 294 -77.03 -57.98 -117.93
N SER A 295 -77.60 -59.14 -118.25
CA SER A 295 -78.26 -60.04 -117.31
C SER A 295 -77.62 -61.43 -117.44
N PRO A 296 -77.24 -62.13 -116.36
CA PRO A 296 -76.71 -63.48 -116.49
C PRO A 296 -77.84 -64.49 -116.62
N SER A 297 -77.69 -65.33 -117.64
CA SER A 297 -78.29 -66.65 -117.79
C SER A 297 -77.75 -67.61 -116.73
N ALA A 298 -78.65 -68.39 -116.10
CA ALA A 298 -78.43 -69.59 -115.27
C ALA A 298 -77.62 -69.44 -113.98
#